data_AF-A0A7R9ZFU4-F1
#
_entry.id   AF-A0A7R9ZFU4-F1
#
_cell.length_a   1.000
_cell.length_b   1.000
_cell.length_c   1.000
_cell.angle_alpha   90.00
_cell.angle_beta   90.00
_cell.angle_gamma   90.00
#
_symmetry.space_group_name_H-M   'P 1'
#
loop_
_entity.id
_entity.type
_entity.pdbx_description
1 polymer ?
#
loop_
_entity_poly.entity_id
_entity_poly.type
_entity_poly.pdbx_seq_one_letter_code
_entity_poly.pdbx_strand_id
1 'polypeptide(L)'
;MTALRNSRSAVTAFHRSSRHHAATNQCPCPCSRIRIRASATAATAPPSPSAAAVAAAQSILNKSSETPFAATASQPKKHRNVLPLDLVNSPAVRTALPVIGNVSYALLASGFVMTDMLTLRTALVGGYTGLVAFHALHERPLRIPLKWSALFIALNAGAAAMLIADRWCGTLSDEEEVLYDEHFS
;
A
#
# COMPACT_ATOMS: atom_id res chain seq x y z
N MET A 1 48.92 55.21 -0.57
CA MET A 1 50.19 54.54 -0.21
C MET A 1 50.09 54.07 1.23
N THR A 2 50.67 52.90 1.55
CA THR A 2 50.57 52.09 2.80
C THR A 2 49.38 51.11 2.80
N ALA A 3 49.44 49.94 2.16
CA ALA A 3 50.25 48.73 2.35
C ALA A 3 49.69 47.72 3.38
N LEU A 4 48.97 46.73 2.86
CA LEU A 4 49.05 45.28 3.14
C LEU A 4 49.80 44.85 4.40
N ARG A 5 49.08 44.37 5.43
CA ARG A 5 49.60 43.39 6.41
C ARG A 5 48.48 42.83 7.29
N ASN A 6 48.02 41.62 6.97
CA ASN A 6 47.89 40.51 7.94
C ASN A 6 47.24 39.28 7.28
N SER A 7 48.06 38.58 6.49
CA SER A 7 47.91 37.15 6.28
C SER A 7 49.02 36.48 7.08
N ARG A 8 48.68 35.36 7.77
CA ARG A 8 49.54 34.35 8.43
C ARG A 8 49.42 34.28 9.96
N SER A 9 48.49 33.44 10.39
CA SER A 9 48.51 32.60 11.60
C SER A 9 47.25 31.72 11.51
N ALA A 10 47.23 30.39 11.55
CA ALA A 10 48.26 29.40 11.77
C ALA A 10 47.81 28.10 11.07
N VAL A 11 48.63 27.64 10.14
CA VAL A 11 48.69 26.26 9.67
C VAL A 11 49.55 25.52 10.68
N THR A 12 48.95 24.75 11.60
CA THR A 12 49.59 23.64 12.32
C THR A 12 48.58 22.99 13.28
N ALA A 13 47.84 21.99 12.81
CA ALA A 13 47.22 20.96 13.65
C ALA A 13 47.00 19.69 12.82
N PHE A 14 48.09 19.17 12.24
CA PHE A 14 48.10 17.91 11.50
C PHE A 14 49.26 17.06 12.04
N HIS A 15 49.05 16.35 13.16
CA HIS A 15 49.74 15.08 13.48
C HIS A 15 49.31 14.48 14.83
N ARG A 16 48.47 13.44 14.78
CA ARG A 16 48.18 12.37 15.77
C ARG A 16 46.70 12.03 15.61
N SER A 17 46.29 10.84 15.17
CA SER A 17 46.72 9.56 15.71
C SER A 17 46.28 8.46 14.75
N SER A 18 47.22 7.93 13.97
CA SER A 18 47.10 6.62 13.36
C SER A 18 47.32 5.57 14.45
N ARG A 19 46.24 4.88 14.86
CA ARG A 19 46.34 3.58 15.54
C ARG A 19 45.22 2.68 15.03
N HIS A 20 45.63 1.71 14.22
CA HIS A 20 45.18 0.32 14.19
C HIS A 20 43.82 0.03 14.83
N HIS A 21 42.81 -0.18 13.98
CA HIS A 21 41.79 -1.20 14.24
C HIS A 21 41.70 -2.12 13.03
N ALA A 22 42.60 -3.11 13.04
CA ALA A 22 42.37 -4.37 12.38
C ALA A 22 41.24 -5.12 13.11
N ALA A 23 40.42 -5.82 12.31
CA ALA A 23 39.56 -6.92 12.70
C ALA A 23 38.48 -6.64 13.76
N THR A 24 37.24 -6.52 13.29
CA THR A 24 36.18 -7.51 13.58
C THR A 24 34.95 -7.21 12.74
N ASN A 25 34.71 -8.05 11.73
CA ASN A 25 33.39 -8.21 11.09
C ASN A 25 32.44 -8.85 12.12
N GLN A 26 31.97 -8.07 13.09
CA GLN A 26 30.89 -8.46 13.99
C GLN A 26 29.91 -7.30 14.05
N CYS A 27 28.87 -7.35 13.21
CA CYS A 27 27.66 -6.57 13.42
C CYS A 27 27.03 -7.02 14.75
N PRO A 28 26.88 -6.13 15.76
CA PRO A 28 26.08 -6.40 16.94
C PRO A 28 24.64 -5.97 16.65
N CYS A 29 24.01 -6.64 15.70
CA CYS A 29 22.55 -6.61 15.61
C CYS A 29 22.06 -7.88 16.28
N PRO A 30 21.23 -7.81 17.33
CA PRO A 30 20.45 -8.95 17.75
C PRO A 30 19.42 -9.20 16.65
N CYS A 31 19.83 -9.89 15.58
CA CYS A 31 18.93 -10.62 14.72
C CYS A 31 18.33 -11.70 15.60
N SER A 32 17.30 -11.32 16.36
CA SER A 32 16.30 -12.20 16.91
C SER A 32 15.86 -13.08 15.76
N ARG A 33 16.46 -14.27 15.74
CA ARG A 33 16.16 -15.39 14.87
C ARG A 33 14.74 -15.78 15.24
N ILE A 34 13.76 -15.06 14.70
CA ILE A 34 12.36 -15.48 14.73
C ILE A 34 12.35 -16.72 13.86
N ARG A 35 12.55 -17.85 14.54
CA ARG A 35 12.32 -19.18 14.02
C ARG A 35 10.82 -19.24 13.79
N ILE A 36 10.37 -18.79 12.62
CA ILE A 36 9.02 -19.05 12.14
C ILE A 36 8.98 -20.57 11.99
N ARG A 37 8.50 -21.21 13.05
CA ARG A 37 8.14 -22.61 13.06
C ARG A 37 7.05 -22.71 12.00
N ALA A 38 7.39 -23.25 10.84
CA ALA A 38 6.42 -23.73 9.89
C ALA A 38 5.61 -24.81 10.62
N SER A 39 4.52 -24.39 11.25
CA SER A 39 3.49 -25.30 11.71
C SER A 39 2.90 -25.88 10.45
N ALA A 40 3.35 -27.07 10.08
CA ALA A 40 2.64 -27.95 9.19
C ALA A 40 1.28 -28.22 9.85
N THR A 41 0.29 -27.38 9.58
CA THR A 41 -1.10 -27.71 9.78
C THR A 41 -1.41 -28.83 8.81
N ALA A 42 -1.39 -30.05 9.36
CA ALA A 42 -2.00 -31.22 8.75
C ALA A 42 -3.35 -30.82 8.18
N ALA A 43 -3.56 -31.14 6.91
CA ALA A 43 -4.83 -31.01 6.23
C ALA A 43 -5.85 -31.92 6.90
N THR A 44 -6.51 -31.42 7.95
CA THR A 44 -7.72 -32.03 8.49
C THR A 44 -8.83 -31.71 7.51
N ALA A 45 -9.40 -32.77 6.93
CA ALA A 45 -10.53 -32.71 6.02
C ALA A 45 -11.67 -31.81 6.57
N PRO A 46 -12.38 -31.07 5.68
CA PRO A 46 -13.49 -30.25 6.11
C PRO A 46 -14.58 -31.13 6.78
N PRO A 47 -15.05 -30.78 7.98
CA PRO A 47 -16.20 -31.45 8.56
C PRO A 47 -17.43 -31.13 7.71
N SER A 48 -18.09 -32.18 7.24
CA SER A 48 -19.39 -32.12 6.60
C SER A 48 -20.35 -31.26 7.42
N PRO A 49 -21.07 -30.28 6.81
CA PRO A 49 -22.01 -29.45 7.53
C PRO A 49 -23.19 -30.32 8.02
N SER A 50 -23.18 -30.63 9.31
CA SER A 50 -24.32 -31.23 10.02
C SER A 50 -25.51 -30.28 9.96
N ALA A 51 -26.64 -30.80 9.48
CA ALA A 51 -27.92 -30.13 9.27
C ALA A 51 -28.53 -29.48 10.53
N ALA A 52 -27.93 -29.64 11.71
CA ALA A 52 -28.44 -29.14 12.98
C ALA A 52 -28.19 -27.63 13.22
N ALA A 53 -27.25 -26.99 12.52
CA ALA A 53 -26.92 -25.57 12.74
C ALA A 53 -27.84 -24.58 11.98
N VAL A 54 -28.66 -25.07 11.04
CA VAL A 54 -29.53 -24.22 10.21
C VAL A 54 -30.88 -23.90 10.89
N ALA A 55 -31.28 -24.66 11.90
CA ALA A 55 -32.59 -24.49 12.56
C ALA A 55 -32.61 -23.40 13.66
N ALA A 56 -31.47 -23.07 14.26
CA ALA A 56 -31.43 -22.09 15.37
C ALA A 56 -31.37 -20.62 14.91
N ALA A 57 -31.04 -20.35 13.65
CA ALA A 57 -30.95 -18.99 13.11
C ALA A 57 -32.29 -18.43 12.62
N GLN A 58 -33.36 -19.24 12.54
CA GLN A 58 -34.65 -18.81 12.00
C GLN A 58 -35.65 -18.31 13.06
N SER A 59 -35.37 -18.47 14.36
CA SER A 59 -36.32 -18.08 15.42
C SER A 59 -36.18 -16.64 15.93
N ILE A 60 -35.13 -15.90 15.51
CA ILE A 60 -34.90 -14.51 15.94
C ILE A 60 -35.56 -13.49 14.99
N LEU A 61 -36.05 -13.92 13.82
CA LEU A 61 -36.57 -13.02 12.79
C LEU A 61 -38.07 -12.67 12.89
N ASN A 62 -38.76 -12.99 14.00
CA ASN A 62 -40.22 -12.86 14.05
C ASN A 62 -40.78 -12.06 15.24
N LYS A 63 -39.97 -11.24 15.91
CA LYS A 63 -40.44 -10.47 17.06
C LYS A 63 -39.97 -9.01 17.04
N SER A 64 -40.71 -8.17 16.32
CA SER A 64 -40.80 -6.72 16.54
C SER A 64 -42.03 -6.19 15.77
N SER A 65 -43.25 -6.47 16.23
CA SER A 65 -44.08 -5.56 17.05
C SER A 65 -44.12 -4.12 16.51
N GLU A 66 -45.21 -3.88 15.80
CA GLU A 66 -45.70 -2.62 15.26
C GLU A 66 -45.80 -1.54 16.35
N THR A 67 -45.25 -0.36 16.07
CA THR A 67 -45.61 0.88 16.76
C THR A 67 -46.13 1.86 15.69
N PRO A 68 -47.30 2.51 15.89
CA PRO A 68 -47.84 3.46 14.94
C PRO A 68 -47.16 4.81 15.17
N PHE A 69 -45.92 4.95 14.67
CA PHE A 69 -45.32 6.27 14.55
C PHE A 69 -45.93 6.97 13.32
N ALA A 70 -46.60 8.09 13.59
CA ALA A 70 -47.16 8.99 12.60
C ALA A 70 -46.13 9.26 11.49
N ALA A 71 -46.43 8.72 10.31
CA ALA A 71 -45.61 8.80 9.13
C ALA A 71 -45.63 10.22 8.56
N THR A 72 -44.73 11.07 9.05
CA THR A 72 -44.25 12.20 8.25
C THR A 72 -43.58 11.58 7.03
N ALA A 73 -44.31 11.52 5.92
CA ALA A 73 -43.85 11.00 4.63
C ALA A 73 -42.64 11.82 4.14
N SER A 74 -41.47 11.50 4.66
CA SER A 74 -40.20 12.01 4.17
C SER A 74 -40.06 11.48 2.76
N GLN A 75 -40.29 12.36 1.78
CA GLN A 75 -40.10 12.08 0.36
C GLN A 75 -38.79 11.31 0.17
N PRO A 76 -38.78 10.18 -0.53
CA PRO A 76 -37.57 9.38 -0.74
C PRO A 76 -36.53 10.30 -1.37
N LYS A 77 -35.47 10.60 -0.62
CA LYS A 77 -34.37 11.43 -1.11
C LYS A 77 -33.84 10.77 -2.38
N LYS A 78 -34.06 11.41 -3.53
CA LYS A 78 -33.59 10.94 -4.84
C LYS A 78 -32.09 10.71 -4.72
N HIS A 79 -31.68 9.44 -4.59
CA HIS A 79 -30.28 9.08 -4.46
C HIS A 79 -29.57 9.51 -5.73
N ARG A 80 -28.79 10.59 -5.64
CA ARG A 80 -27.90 10.99 -6.72
C ARG A 80 -26.78 9.95 -6.80
N ASN A 81 -26.80 9.15 -7.85
CA ASN A 81 -25.67 8.33 -8.23
C ASN A 81 -24.47 9.27 -8.48
N VAL A 82 -23.28 8.80 -8.11
CA VAL A 82 -22.04 9.60 -8.25
C VAL A 82 -21.68 9.78 -9.72
N LEU A 83 -22.11 8.86 -10.57
CA LEU A 83 -21.95 8.90 -12.02
C LEU A 83 -23.30 9.02 -12.75
N PRO A 84 -23.33 9.64 -13.94
CA PRO A 84 -24.49 9.63 -14.83
C PRO A 84 -24.90 8.18 -15.15
N LEU A 85 -26.20 7.89 -15.05
CA LEU A 85 -26.76 6.56 -15.34
C LEU A 85 -26.49 6.11 -16.78
N ASP A 86 -26.38 7.06 -17.72
CA ASP A 86 -26.14 6.77 -19.13
C ASP A 86 -24.76 6.14 -19.37
N LEU A 87 -23.74 6.57 -18.60
CA LEU A 87 -22.39 6.04 -18.72
C LEU A 87 -22.30 4.61 -18.17
N VAL A 88 -22.94 4.38 -17.02
CA VAL A 88 -22.97 3.07 -16.33
C VAL A 88 -23.72 2.01 -17.17
N ASN A 89 -24.76 2.43 -17.89
CA ASN A 89 -25.56 1.51 -18.73
C ASN A 89 -24.97 1.29 -20.13
N SER A 90 -23.83 1.89 -20.44
CA SER A 90 -23.20 1.64 -21.74
C SER A 90 -22.77 0.16 -21.86
N PRO A 91 -23.01 -0.49 -23.02
CA PRO A 91 -22.71 -1.91 -23.21
C PRO A 91 -21.20 -2.18 -23.06
N ALA A 92 -20.35 -1.24 -23.50
CA ALA A 92 -18.91 -1.33 -23.37
C ALA A 92 -18.45 -1.44 -21.90
N VAL A 93 -19.05 -0.65 -21.00
CA VAL A 93 -18.75 -0.69 -19.56
C VAL A 93 -19.15 -2.04 -18.97
N ARG A 94 -20.33 -2.56 -19.32
CA ARG A 94 -20.81 -3.86 -18.83
C ARG A 94 -19.90 -5.01 -19.27
N THR A 95 -19.36 -4.97 -20.48
CA THR A 95 -18.40 -5.97 -20.98
C THR A 95 -17.03 -5.83 -20.33
N ALA A 96 -16.58 -4.60 -20.07
CA ALA A 96 -15.27 -4.33 -19.45
C ALA A 96 -15.25 -4.63 -17.94
N LEU A 97 -16.37 -4.47 -17.24
CA LEU A 97 -16.49 -4.65 -15.79
C LEU A 97 -15.88 -5.95 -15.23
N PRO A 98 -16.24 -7.14 -15.74
CA PRO A 98 -15.67 -8.39 -15.23
C PRO A 98 -14.17 -8.49 -15.51
N VAL A 99 -13.69 -7.96 -16.63
CA VAL A 99 -12.27 -7.94 -16.97
C VAL A 99 -11.51 -7.06 -15.98
N ILE A 100 -12.00 -5.85 -15.72
CA ILE A 100 -11.40 -4.93 -14.73
C ILE A 100 -11.35 -5.58 -13.35
N GLY A 101 -12.45 -6.20 -12.91
CA GLY A 101 -12.51 -6.90 -11.63
C GLY A 101 -11.48 -8.02 -11.54
N ASN A 102 -11.42 -8.91 -12.52
CA ASN A 102 -10.47 -10.03 -12.55
C ASN A 102 -9.02 -9.56 -12.58
N VAL A 103 -8.70 -8.55 -13.39
CA VAL A 103 -7.36 -7.95 -13.45
C VAL A 103 -6.98 -7.32 -12.11
N SER A 104 -7.92 -6.64 -11.46
CA SER A 104 -7.70 -6.03 -10.13
C SER A 104 -7.40 -7.08 -9.06
N TYR A 105 -8.16 -8.18 -9.06
CA TYR A 105 -7.91 -9.31 -8.15
C TYR A 105 -6.58 -10.00 -8.44
N ALA A 106 -6.21 -10.19 -9.71
CA ALA A 106 -4.92 -10.75 -10.08
C ALA A 106 -3.76 -9.85 -9.63
N LEU A 107 -3.90 -8.52 -9.79
CA LEU A 107 -2.92 -7.54 -9.29
C LEU A 107 -2.77 -7.61 -7.77
N LEU A 108 -3.88 -7.64 -7.02
CA LEU A 108 -3.83 -7.80 -5.57
C LEU A 108 -3.20 -9.13 -5.14
N ALA A 109 -3.52 -10.23 -5.82
CA ALA A 109 -2.93 -11.53 -5.56
C ALA A 109 -1.42 -11.53 -5.86
N SER A 110 -1.00 -10.87 -6.95
CA SER A 110 0.41 -10.75 -7.32
C SER A 110 1.24 -10.00 -6.27
N GLY A 111 0.61 -9.04 -5.56
CA GLY A 111 1.23 -8.33 -4.44
C GLY A 111 1.67 -9.24 -3.29
N PHE A 112 1.07 -10.42 -3.10
CA PHE A 112 1.50 -11.38 -2.07
C PHE A 112 2.70 -12.24 -2.49
N VAL A 113 2.97 -12.34 -3.79
CA VAL A 113 4.06 -13.16 -4.34
C VAL A 113 5.36 -12.34 -4.44
N MET A 114 5.25 -11.02 -4.59
CA MET A 114 6.39 -10.15 -4.82
C MET A 114 7.18 -9.85 -3.54
N THR A 115 8.50 -9.92 -3.63
CA THR A 115 9.44 -9.62 -2.53
C THR A 115 9.95 -8.18 -2.56
N ASP A 116 9.87 -7.50 -3.71
CA ASP A 116 10.32 -6.13 -3.87
C ASP A 116 9.27 -5.13 -3.36
N MET A 117 9.70 -4.21 -2.48
CA MET A 117 8.83 -3.24 -1.82
C MET A 117 8.22 -2.23 -2.80
N LEU A 118 8.93 -1.85 -3.87
CA LEU A 118 8.42 -0.89 -4.84
C LEU A 118 7.32 -1.54 -5.69
N THR A 119 7.60 -2.72 -6.24
CA THR A 119 6.63 -3.46 -7.07
C THR A 119 5.39 -3.86 -6.26
N LEU A 120 5.56 -4.24 -4.99
CA LEU A 120 4.45 -4.53 -4.09
C LEU A 120 3.51 -3.31 -3.92
N ARG A 121 4.08 -2.13 -3.66
CA ARG A 121 3.28 -0.91 -3.47
C ARG A 121 2.56 -0.48 -4.76
N THR A 122 3.23 -0.56 -5.91
CA THR A 122 2.61 -0.20 -7.20
C THR A 122 1.52 -1.19 -7.59
N ALA A 123 1.71 -2.50 -7.36
CA ALA A 123 0.70 -3.52 -7.59
C ALA A 123 -0.55 -3.30 -6.72
N LEU A 124 -0.36 -2.95 -5.43
CA LEU A 124 -1.48 -2.61 -4.54
C LEU A 124 -2.23 -1.36 -5.01
N VAL A 125 -1.50 -0.30 -5.40
CA VAL A 125 -2.12 0.92 -5.96
C VAL A 125 -2.96 0.57 -7.20
N GLY A 126 -2.42 -0.21 -8.13
CA GLY A 126 -3.14 -0.65 -9.33
C GLY A 126 -4.37 -1.50 -9.00
N GLY A 127 -4.21 -2.51 -8.15
CA GLY A 127 -5.27 -3.41 -7.73
C GLY A 127 -6.42 -2.69 -7.02
N TYR A 128 -6.11 -1.81 -6.05
CA TYR A 128 -7.14 -1.02 -5.38
C TYR A 128 -7.79 0.01 -6.31
N THR A 129 -7.04 0.63 -7.23
CA THR A 129 -7.61 1.58 -8.20
C THR A 129 -8.63 0.89 -9.10
N GLY A 130 -8.30 -0.30 -9.60
CA GLY A 130 -9.24 -1.09 -10.40
C GLY A 130 -10.47 -1.56 -9.62
N LEU A 131 -10.33 -1.92 -8.33
CA LEU A 131 -11.46 -2.21 -7.44
C LEU A 131 -12.34 -0.99 -7.17
N VAL A 132 -11.74 0.18 -6.97
CA VAL A 132 -12.49 1.43 -6.82
C VAL A 132 -13.24 1.76 -8.11
N ALA A 133 -12.61 1.60 -9.27
CA ALA A 133 -13.27 1.77 -10.57
C ALA A 133 -14.44 0.79 -10.74
N PHE A 134 -14.21 -0.50 -10.45
CA PHE A 134 -15.24 -1.55 -10.49
C PHE A 134 -16.44 -1.21 -9.58
N HIS A 135 -16.18 -0.80 -8.33
CA HIS A 135 -17.24 -0.41 -7.40
C HIS A 135 -17.94 0.88 -7.79
N ALA A 136 -17.23 1.86 -8.36
CA ALA A 136 -17.80 3.12 -8.82
C ALA A 136 -18.77 2.91 -9.99
N LEU A 137 -18.54 1.89 -10.82
CA LEU A 137 -19.37 1.56 -11.97
C LEU A 137 -20.59 0.68 -11.64
N HIS A 138 -20.72 0.16 -10.41
CA HIS A 138 -21.93 -0.55 -9.98
C HIS A 138 -23.07 0.41 -9.61
N GLU A 139 -24.32 -0.01 -9.87
CA GLU A 139 -25.53 0.80 -9.59
C GLU A 139 -25.71 1.17 -8.11
N ARG A 140 -25.19 0.34 -7.19
CA ARG A 140 -25.26 0.56 -5.74
C ARG A 140 -23.86 0.51 -5.12
N PRO A 141 -23.07 1.59 -5.21
CA PRO A 141 -21.74 1.61 -4.63
C PRO A 141 -21.82 1.71 -3.10
N LEU A 142 -21.14 0.79 -2.41
CA LEU A 142 -20.92 0.91 -0.96
C LEU A 142 -19.92 2.04 -0.71
N ARG A 143 -20.41 3.18 -0.20
CA ARG A 143 -19.60 4.40 -0.01
C ARG A 143 -18.51 4.25 1.05
N ILE A 144 -18.72 3.37 2.03
CA ILE A 144 -17.78 3.18 3.14
C ILE A 144 -16.49 2.51 2.64
N PRO A 145 -16.51 1.32 1.99
CA PRO A 145 -15.32 0.72 1.39
C PRO A 145 -14.58 1.65 0.43
N LEU A 146 -15.31 2.40 -0.39
CA LEU A 146 -14.70 3.24 -1.43
C LEU A 146 -13.81 4.34 -0.85
N LYS A 147 -14.25 4.99 0.24
CA LYS A 147 -13.45 6.01 0.93
C LYS A 147 -12.16 5.43 1.51
N TRP A 148 -12.25 4.25 2.11
CA TRP A 148 -11.09 3.57 2.68
C TRP A 148 -10.12 3.14 1.58
N SER A 149 -10.61 2.53 0.49
CA SER A 149 -9.76 2.15 -0.64
C SER A 149 -9.06 3.36 -1.26
N ALA A 150 -9.73 4.50 -1.39
CA ALA A 150 -9.09 5.74 -1.88
C ALA A 150 -7.96 6.23 -0.95
N LEU A 151 -8.16 6.16 0.38
CA LEU A 151 -7.11 6.49 1.34
C LEU A 151 -5.92 5.52 1.23
N PHE A 152 -6.19 4.21 1.12
CA PHE A 152 -5.16 3.19 0.93
C PHE A 152 -4.35 3.43 -0.35
N ILE A 153 -5.01 3.81 -1.45
CA ILE A 153 -4.35 4.17 -2.70
C ILE A 153 -3.42 5.37 -2.49
N ALA A 154 -3.90 6.45 -1.86
CA ALA A 154 -3.11 7.66 -1.64
C ALA A 154 -1.85 7.38 -0.79
N LEU A 155 -2.00 6.61 0.28
CA LEU A 155 -0.88 6.24 1.16
C LEU A 155 0.15 5.37 0.43
N ASN A 156 -0.29 4.33 -0.29
CA ASN A 156 0.63 3.46 -1.03
C ASN A 156 1.29 4.19 -2.20
N ALA A 157 0.58 5.08 -2.89
CA ALA A 157 1.12 5.88 -3.99
C ALA A 157 2.17 6.87 -3.48
N GLY A 158 1.92 7.57 -2.37
CA GLY A 158 2.92 8.46 -1.76
C GLY A 158 4.17 7.69 -1.33
N ALA A 159 3.98 6.53 -0.70
CA ALA A 159 5.08 5.70 -0.24
C ALA A 159 5.86 5.04 -1.41
N ALA A 160 5.21 4.76 -2.53
CA ALA A 160 5.88 4.33 -3.77
C ALA A 160 6.63 5.50 -4.42
N ALA A 161 6.04 6.69 -4.46
CA ALA A 161 6.66 7.89 -5.01
C ALA A 161 7.94 8.26 -4.26
N MET A 162 7.97 8.14 -2.93
CA MET A 162 9.20 8.34 -2.14
C MET A 162 10.31 7.34 -2.53
N LEU A 163 9.99 6.04 -2.65
CA LEU A 163 10.97 5.04 -3.08
C LEU A 163 11.48 5.28 -4.50
N ILE A 164 10.61 5.76 -5.38
CA ILE A 164 10.95 6.13 -6.74
C ILE A 164 11.88 7.36 -6.75
N ALA A 165 11.58 8.36 -5.92
CA ALA A 165 12.45 9.53 -5.74
C ALA A 165 13.82 9.14 -5.19
N ASP A 166 13.88 8.24 -4.19
CA ASP A 166 15.15 7.72 -3.65
C ASP A 166 15.97 6.99 -4.71
N ARG A 167 15.33 6.26 -5.64
CA ARG A 167 16.01 5.62 -6.77
C ARG A 167 16.51 6.62 -7.82
N TRP A 168 15.76 7.68 -8.09
CA TRP A 168 16.14 8.67 -9.10
C TRP A 168 17.13 9.73 -8.61
N CYS A 169 17.13 10.05 -7.31
CA CYS A 169 18.17 10.89 -6.70
C CYS A 169 19.55 10.22 -6.63
N GLY A 170 19.67 8.97 -7.09
CA GLY A 170 20.94 8.23 -7.18
C GLY A 170 21.78 8.53 -8.42
N THR A 171 21.47 9.58 -9.21
CA THR A 171 22.52 10.16 -10.08
C THR A 171 23.57 10.74 -9.15
N LEU A 172 24.76 10.12 -9.12
CA LEU A 172 25.91 10.58 -8.33
C LEU A 172 26.00 12.09 -8.47
N SER A 173 26.21 12.80 -7.35
CA SER A 173 26.58 14.20 -7.48
C SER A 173 27.87 14.27 -8.32
N ASP A 174 28.10 15.39 -9.02
CA ASP A 174 29.34 15.60 -9.80
C ASP A 174 30.59 15.32 -8.94
N GLU A 175 30.49 15.49 -7.61
CA GLU A 175 31.55 15.22 -6.64
C GLU A 175 31.75 13.71 -6.41
N GLU A 176 30.66 12.95 -6.28
CA GLU A 176 30.70 11.50 -6.10
C GLU A 176 31.14 10.79 -7.39
N GLU A 177 30.78 11.32 -8.57
CA GLU A 177 31.21 10.80 -9.87
C GLU A 177 32.73 10.91 -10.03
N VAL A 178 33.32 12.06 -9.65
CA VAL A 178 34.78 12.22 -9.63
C VAL A 178 35.45 11.23 -8.67
N LEU A 179 34.85 11.00 -7.50
CA LEU A 179 35.37 10.05 -6.52
C LEU A 179 35.30 8.59 -7.00
N TYR A 180 34.24 8.25 -7.75
CA TYR A 180 34.09 6.95 -8.39
C TYR A 180 35.17 6.73 -9.45
N ASP A 181 35.38 7.71 -10.33
CA ASP A 181 36.40 7.65 -11.36
C ASP A 181 37.81 7.52 -10.74
N GLU A 182 38.11 8.24 -9.67
CA GLU A 182 39.44 8.18 -9.03
C GLU A 182 39.76 6.80 -8.43
N HIS A 183 38.76 6.05 -7.94
CA HIS A 183 38.98 4.78 -7.24
C HIS A 183 38.72 3.53 -8.08
N PHE A 184 37.90 3.61 -9.12
CA PHE A 184 37.40 2.44 -9.85
C PHE A 184 37.63 2.47 -11.37
N SER A 185 38.20 3.55 -11.94
CA SER A 185 38.59 3.61 -13.36
C SER A 185 40.00 3.10 -13.65
#